data_AF-A0A182S9T1-F1
#
_entry.id   AF-A0A182S9T1-F1
#
_cell.length_a   1.000
_cell.length_b   1.000
_cell.length_c   1.000
_cell.angle_alpha   90.00
_cell.angle_beta   90.00
_cell.angle_gamma   90.00
#
_symmetry.space_group_name_H-M   'P 1'
#
loop_
_entity.id
_entity.type
_entity.pdbx_description
1 polymer ?
#
loop_
_entity_poly.entity_id
_entity_poly.type
_entity_poly.pdbx_seq_one_letter_code
_entity_poly.pdbx_strand_id
1 'polypeptide(L)'
;MAQAMANGFISAGLTRGDSMTASFHPSDHANIEAFKAFGAKTHVENLPVVSGSEIIFISVKPTVVESVLQAVRPASAGKLFISIAMGVTLRELENSLESTARVIRVMPNTPALVRAGASVYVRGSAATDDDCKVTQALFQAVGTCEEVPETMMDPITALSGSGPAYVFVMIEALADGAVRMGLPRDLAYRLASQTVLGSGKLVRETGRHPGQLKDDVTSPAGSTAAGLSHLEQSGKMNAIVYMSKQQPRCTDPDRA
;
A
#
# COMPACT_ATOMS: atom_id res chain seq x y z
N MET A 1 0.86 -7.66 -5.20
CA MET A 1 0.21 -6.33 -5.08
C MET A 1 -0.80 -6.09 -6.21
N ALA A 2 -0.44 -6.29 -7.48
CA ALA A 2 -1.38 -6.20 -8.61
C ALA A 2 -2.66 -7.05 -8.41
N GLN A 3 -2.51 -8.32 -8.01
CA GLN A 3 -3.63 -9.21 -7.69
C GLN A 3 -4.55 -8.64 -6.61
N ALA A 4 -3.99 -8.01 -5.58
CA ALA A 4 -4.74 -7.41 -4.47
C ALA A 4 -5.66 -6.28 -4.98
N MET A 5 -5.08 -5.38 -5.78
CA MET A 5 -5.81 -4.29 -6.41
C MET A 5 -6.87 -4.79 -7.38
N ALA A 6 -6.52 -5.72 -8.28
CA ALA A 6 -7.48 -6.32 -9.21
C ALA A 6 -8.69 -6.91 -8.48
N ASN A 7 -8.44 -7.75 -7.46
CA ASN A 7 -9.51 -8.34 -6.66
C ASN A 7 -10.35 -7.28 -5.94
N GLY A 8 -9.70 -6.25 -5.39
CA GLY A 8 -10.38 -5.12 -4.73
C GLY A 8 -11.27 -4.32 -5.67
N PHE A 9 -10.77 -3.96 -6.85
CA PHE A 9 -11.51 -3.18 -7.85
C PHE A 9 -12.69 -3.97 -8.41
N ILE A 10 -12.51 -5.27 -8.68
CA ILE A 10 -13.59 -6.17 -9.10
C ILE A 10 -14.65 -6.27 -8.00
N SER A 11 -14.24 -6.50 -6.75
CA SER A 11 -15.16 -6.63 -5.62
C SER A 11 -15.96 -5.35 -5.35
N ALA A 12 -15.40 -4.18 -5.69
CA ALA A 12 -16.08 -2.90 -5.59
C ALA A 12 -16.94 -2.54 -6.81
N GLY A 13 -16.97 -3.39 -7.85
CA GLY A 13 -17.72 -3.15 -9.09
C GLY A 13 -17.13 -2.05 -9.98
N LEU A 14 -15.87 -1.64 -9.74
CA LEU A 14 -15.20 -0.60 -10.53
C LEU A 14 -14.66 -1.12 -11.87
N THR A 15 -14.47 -2.43 -11.97
CA THR A 15 -14.04 -3.10 -13.20
C THR A 15 -14.53 -4.55 -13.19
N ARG A 16 -14.39 -5.23 -14.32
CA ARG A 16 -14.66 -6.67 -14.45
C ARG A 16 -13.40 -7.36 -14.94
N GLY A 17 -13.13 -8.57 -14.49
CA GLY A 17 -11.91 -9.24 -14.93
C GLY A 17 -11.86 -9.48 -16.45
N ASP A 18 -13.00 -9.68 -17.12
CA ASP A 18 -13.06 -9.78 -18.59
C ASP A 18 -12.69 -8.49 -19.36
N SER A 19 -12.70 -7.35 -18.66
CA SER A 19 -12.25 -6.05 -19.17
C SER A 19 -10.79 -5.75 -18.84
N MET A 20 -10.11 -6.67 -18.15
CA MET A 20 -8.71 -6.52 -17.76
C MET A 20 -7.77 -7.27 -18.70
N THR A 21 -6.61 -6.68 -18.94
CA THR A 21 -5.47 -7.34 -19.56
C THR A 21 -4.22 -7.11 -18.72
N ALA A 22 -3.37 -8.12 -18.61
CA ALA A 22 -2.16 -8.05 -17.78
C ALA A 22 -1.02 -8.83 -18.42
N SER A 23 0.20 -8.34 -18.25
CA SER A 23 1.43 -9.03 -18.66
C SER A 23 2.22 -9.50 -17.45
N PHE A 24 2.84 -10.67 -17.57
CA PHE A 24 3.63 -11.29 -16.52
C PHE A 24 4.94 -11.85 -17.08
N HIS A 25 5.95 -11.97 -16.21
CA HIS A 25 7.10 -12.80 -16.53
C HIS A 25 6.63 -14.27 -16.69
N PRO A 26 7.13 -15.05 -17.67
CA PRO A 26 6.64 -16.41 -17.93
C PRO A 26 6.69 -17.36 -16.73
N SER A 27 7.60 -17.12 -15.79
CA SER A 27 7.75 -17.93 -14.57
C SER A 27 6.78 -17.55 -13.44
N ASP A 28 6.02 -16.47 -13.58
CA ASP A 28 5.08 -16.00 -12.54
C ASP A 28 3.72 -16.72 -12.66
N HIS A 29 3.77 -18.05 -12.55
CA HIS A 29 2.59 -18.91 -12.70
C HIS A 29 1.46 -18.53 -11.73
N ALA A 30 1.81 -18.13 -10.50
CA ALA A 30 0.83 -17.77 -9.48
C ALA A 30 -0.02 -16.55 -9.90
N ASN A 31 0.59 -15.46 -10.38
CA ASN A 31 -0.17 -14.29 -10.82
C ASN A 31 -0.90 -14.54 -12.14
N ILE A 32 -0.31 -15.31 -13.07
CA ILE A 32 -0.95 -15.68 -14.33
C ILE A 32 -2.27 -16.41 -14.05
N GLU A 33 -2.24 -17.45 -13.23
CA GLU A 33 -3.45 -18.23 -12.90
C GLU A 33 -4.46 -17.41 -12.10
N ALA A 34 -4.00 -16.55 -11.19
CA ALA A 34 -4.89 -15.64 -10.46
C ALA A 34 -5.64 -14.67 -11.40
N PHE A 35 -4.96 -14.06 -12.37
CA PHE A 35 -5.59 -13.13 -13.31
C PHE A 35 -6.51 -13.86 -14.30
N LYS A 36 -6.15 -15.06 -14.75
CA LYS A 36 -7.07 -15.91 -15.53
C LYS A 36 -8.33 -16.27 -14.74
N ALA A 37 -8.19 -16.56 -13.44
CA ALA A 37 -9.34 -16.85 -12.57
C ALA A 37 -10.27 -15.64 -12.39
N PHE A 38 -9.75 -14.41 -12.52
CA PHE A 38 -10.60 -13.22 -12.61
C PHE A 38 -11.31 -13.08 -13.96
N GLY A 39 -10.87 -13.79 -15.00
CA GLY A 39 -11.35 -13.67 -16.38
C GLY A 39 -10.49 -12.74 -17.24
N ALA A 40 -9.34 -12.28 -16.75
CA ALA A 40 -8.46 -11.37 -17.47
C ALA A 40 -7.68 -12.06 -18.58
N LYS A 41 -7.40 -11.30 -19.64
CA LYS A 41 -6.48 -11.73 -20.70
C LYS A 41 -5.04 -11.57 -20.24
N THR A 42 -4.24 -12.64 -20.29
CA THR A 42 -2.84 -12.61 -19.86
C THR A 42 -1.87 -12.63 -21.05
N HIS A 43 -0.80 -11.85 -20.96
CA HIS A 43 0.25 -11.73 -21.97
C HIS A 43 1.64 -11.95 -21.36
N VAL A 44 2.64 -12.20 -22.19
CA VAL A 44 4.05 -12.13 -21.80
C VAL A 44 4.64 -10.77 -22.15
N GLU A 45 4.21 -10.19 -23.27
CA GLU A 45 4.66 -8.90 -23.76
C GLU A 45 3.84 -7.74 -23.16
N ASN A 46 4.50 -6.62 -22.87
CA ASN A 46 3.87 -5.43 -22.28
C ASN A 46 3.11 -4.59 -23.32
N LEU A 47 3.58 -4.57 -24.58
CA LEU A 47 3.01 -3.70 -25.61
C LEU A 47 1.53 -4.01 -25.92
N PRO A 48 1.08 -5.27 -26.03
CA PRO A 48 -0.34 -5.57 -26.21
C PRO A 48 -1.22 -5.07 -25.06
N VAL A 49 -0.73 -5.14 -23.82
CA VAL A 49 -1.43 -4.66 -22.62
C VAL A 49 -1.60 -3.14 -22.68
N VAL A 50 -0.51 -2.42 -22.94
CA VAL A 50 -0.56 -0.95 -23.03
C VAL A 50 -1.42 -0.51 -24.21
N SER A 51 -1.25 -1.11 -25.39
CA SER A 51 -2.02 -0.77 -26.59
C SER A 51 -3.53 -0.94 -26.40
N GLY A 52 -3.97 -1.99 -25.69
CA GLY A 52 -5.38 -2.29 -25.44
C GLY A 52 -6.00 -1.65 -24.20
N SER A 53 -5.27 -0.77 -23.48
CA SER A 53 -5.73 -0.18 -22.21
C SER A 53 -5.71 1.34 -22.24
N GLU A 54 -6.67 1.97 -21.55
CA GLU A 54 -6.70 3.41 -21.32
C GLU A 54 -6.03 3.80 -19.99
N ILE A 55 -6.14 2.90 -18.99
CA ILE A 55 -5.54 3.03 -17.66
C ILE A 55 -4.57 1.84 -17.46
N ILE A 56 -3.31 2.15 -17.20
CA ILE A 56 -2.22 1.18 -17.10
C ILE A 56 -1.64 1.22 -15.71
N PHE A 57 -1.67 0.09 -15.01
CA PHE A 57 -1.00 -0.06 -13.72
C PHE A 57 0.43 -0.55 -13.90
N ILE A 58 1.40 0.18 -13.36
CA ILE A 58 2.81 -0.21 -13.34
C ILE A 58 3.11 -0.87 -11.99
N SER A 59 3.07 -2.20 -11.97
CA SER A 59 3.21 -3.02 -10.76
C SER A 59 4.42 -3.95 -10.79
N VAL A 60 5.48 -3.56 -11.51
CA VAL A 60 6.74 -4.31 -11.61
C VAL A 60 7.73 -3.89 -10.53
N LYS A 61 8.82 -4.64 -10.37
CA LYS A 61 9.90 -4.26 -9.44
C LYS A 61 10.52 -2.91 -9.84
N PRO A 62 10.92 -2.06 -8.89
CA PRO A 62 11.50 -0.74 -9.20
C PRO A 62 12.69 -0.78 -10.18
N THR A 63 13.51 -1.82 -10.11
CA THR A 63 14.72 -2.00 -10.94
C THR A 63 14.43 -2.18 -12.43
N VAL A 64 13.21 -2.59 -12.80
CA VAL A 64 12.83 -2.85 -14.20
C VAL A 64 11.81 -1.83 -14.74
N VAL A 65 11.41 -0.84 -13.94
CA VAL A 65 10.39 0.13 -14.35
C VAL A 65 10.83 0.89 -15.60
N GLU A 66 12.04 1.46 -15.60
CA GLU A 66 12.53 2.26 -16.72
C GLU A 66 12.56 1.46 -18.03
N SER A 67 13.16 0.27 -18.02
CA SER A 67 13.25 -0.56 -19.23
C SER A 67 11.88 -1.00 -19.75
N VAL A 68 10.94 -1.31 -18.84
CA VAL A 68 9.55 -1.65 -19.21
C VAL A 68 8.84 -0.45 -19.83
N LEU A 69 8.96 0.74 -19.26
CA LEU A 69 8.30 1.95 -19.76
C LEU A 69 8.87 2.39 -21.11
N GLN A 70 10.19 2.35 -21.29
CA GLN A 70 10.82 2.67 -22.58
C GLN A 70 10.36 1.73 -23.69
N ALA A 71 10.18 0.44 -23.40
CA ALA A 71 9.70 -0.54 -24.38
C ALA A 71 8.25 -0.29 -24.85
N VAL A 72 7.41 0.34 -24.01
CA VAL A 72 6.01 0.65 -24.34
C VAL A 72 5.77 2.12 -24.66
N ARG A 73 6.82 2.95 -24.60
CA ARG A 73 6.76 4.40 -24.85
C ARG A 73 6.00 4.77 -26.12
N PRO A 74 6.21 4.13 -27.30
CA PRO A 74 5.48 4.48 -28.51
C PRO A 74 3.95 4.35 -28.41
N ALA A 75 3.45 3.52 -27.49
CA ALA A 75 2.02 3.29 -27.28
C ALA A 75 1.46 4.06 -26.05
N SER A 76 2.25 4.91 -25.41
CA SER A 76 1.92 5.57 -24.14
C SER A 76 1.16 6.90 -24.28
N ALA A 77 1.17 7.51 -25.47
CA ALA A 77 0.59 8.83 -25.70
C ALA A 77 -0.89 8.92 -25.28
N GLY A 78 -1.24 9.94 -24.49
CA GLY A 78 -2.61 10.23 -24.03
C GLY A 78 -3.18 9.29 -22.96
N LYS A 79 -2.49 8.22 -22.59
CA LYS A 79 -2.99 7.20 -21.65
C LYS A 79 -2.65 7.53 -20.21
N LEU A 80 -3.42 7.00 -19.27
CA LEU A 80 -3.16 7.15 -17.84
C LEU A 80 -2.28 6.01 -17.33
N PHE A 81 -1.11 6.33 -16.80
CA PHE A 81 -0.20 5.40 -16.13
C PHE A 81 -0.23 5.63 -14.63
N ILE A 82 -0.66 4.62 -13.89
CA ILE A 82 -0.69 4.60 -12.43
C ILE A 82 0.45 3.71 -11.93
N SER A 83 1.50 4.32 -11.39
CA SER A 83 2.66 3.58 -10.87
C SER A 83 2.54 3.32 -9.39
N ILE A 84 2.72 2.06 -8.98
CA ILE A 84 2.83 1.66 -7.56
C ILE A 84 4.26 1.26 -7.18
N ALA A 85 5.23 1.54 -8.06
CA ALA A 85 6.61 1.14 -7.88
C ALA A 85 7.28 2.00 -6.80
N MET A 86 7.72 1.34 -5.73
CA MET A 86 8.38 2.00 -4.61
C MET A 86 9.71 2.64 -5.04
N GLY A 87 9.96 3.88 -4.61
CA GLY A 87 11.22 4.58 -4.81
C GLY A 87 11.47 5.13 -6.23
N VAL A 88 10.55 4.96 -7.18
CA VAL A 88 10.61 5.60 -8.50
C VAL A 88 9.89 6.94 -8.44
N THR A 89 10.59 8.02 -8.77
CA THR A 89 10.07 9.38 -8.76
C THR A 89 9.13 9.63 -9.93
N LEU A 90 8.23 10.60 -9.75
CA LEU A 90 7.31 11.04 -10.80
C LEU A 90 8.07 11.49 -12.05
N ARG A 91 9.17 12.22 -11.86
CA ARG A 91 10.05 12.66 -12.94
C ARG A 91 10.65 11.49 -13.74
N GLU A 92 11.12 10.44 -13.07
CA GLU A 92 11.65 9.23 -13.76
C GLU A 92 10.56 8.54 -14.59
N LEU A 93 9.33 8.46 -14.06
CA LEU A 93 8.18 7.89 -14.77
C LEU A 93 7.82 8.70 -16.01
N GLU A 94 7.67 10.03 -15.87
CA GLU A 94 7.33 10.93 -16.97
C GLU A 94 8.39 10.93 -18.07
N ASN A 95 9.68 10.97 -17.72
CA ASN A 95 10.78 10.94 -18.69
C ASN A 95 10.84 9.64 -19.51
N SER A 96 10.28 8.56 -18.97
CA SER A 96 10.27 7.23 -19.60
C SER A 96 9.12 7.02 -20.58
N LEU A 97 8.19 7.96 -20.67
CA LEU A 97 6.98 7.89 -21.49
C LEU A 97 6.93 9.05 -22.50
N GLU A 98 5.91 9.02 -23.36
CA GLU A 98 5.62 10.17 -24.23
C GLU A 98 5.16 11.37 -23.39
N SER A 99 5.46 12.59 -23.85
CA SER A 99 5.15 13.82 -23.10
C SER A 99 3.65 14.05 -22.87
N THR A 100 2.79 13.37 -23.64
CA THR A 100 1.33 13.41 -23.48
C THR A 100 0.79 12.29 -22.60
N ALA A 101 1.64 11.38 -22.11
CA ALA A 101 1.23 10.35 -21.16
C ALA A 101 0.89 11.00 -19.80
N ARG A 102 -0.24 10.62 -19.24
CA ARG A 102 -0.74 11.14 -17.98
C ARG A 102 -0.27 10.20 -16.88
N VAL A 103 0.48 10.70 -15.89
CA VAL A 103 1.13 9.84 -14.89
C VAL A 103 0.59 10.16 -13.50
N ILE A 104 0.28 9.13 -12.72
CA ILE A 104 0.00 9.25 -11.29
C ILE A 104 0.89 8.25 -10.54
N ARG A 105 1.67 8.74 -9.58
CA ARG A 105 2.48 7.91 -8.69
C ARG A 105 1.67 7.62 -7.44
N VAL A 106 1.52 6.36 -7.08
CA VAL A 106 0.76 5.91 -5.91
C VAL A 106 1.66 5.11 -4.98
N MET A 107 1.52 5.33 -3.68
CA MET A 107 2.16 4.53 -2.64
C MET A 107 1.08 3.81 -1.82
N PRO A 108 0.69 2.58 -2.19
CA PRO A 108 -0.14 1.73 -1.36
C PRO A 108 0.69 1.01 -0.30
N ASN A 109 0.02 0.26 0.58
CA ASN A 109 0.66 -0.64 1.53
C ASN A 109 -0.01 -2.02 1.55
N THR A 110 0.64 -3.00 2.18
CA THR A 110 0.23 -4.41 2.20
C THR A 110 -1.20 -4.66 2.70
N PRO A 111 -1.74 -3.93 3.71
CA PRO A 111 -3.14 -4.05 4.15
C PRO A 111 -4.21 -3.83 3.06
N ALA A 112 -3.86 -3.30 1.89
CA ALA A 112 -4.76 -3.26 0.72
C ALA A 112 -5.28 -4.66 0.33
N LEU A 113 -4.53 -5.73 0.62
CA LEU A 113 -4.95 -7.13 0.42
C LEU A 113 -6.26 -7.49 1.14
N VAL A 114 -6.54 -6.82 2.26
CA VAL A 114 -7.74 -7.04 3.07
C VAL A 114 -8.66 -5.81 3.07
N ARG A 115 -8.50 -4.93 2.07
CA ARG A 115 -9.25 -3.67 1.91
C ARG A 115 -9.11 -2.70 3.10
N ALA A 116 -8.00 -2.80 3.84
CA ALA A 116 -7.67 -1.90 4.94
C ALA A 116 -6.37 -1.13 4.65
N GLY A 117 -6.10 -0.88 3.37
CA GLY A 117 -4.91 -0.18 2.91
C GLY A 117 -4.90 1.30 3.31
N ALA A 118 -3.70 1.88 3.35
CA ALA A 118 -3.51 3.31 3.40
C ALA A 118 -2.63 3.68 2.21
N SER A 119 -3.22 4.41 1.25
CA SER A 119 -2.55 4.84 0.03
C SER A 119 -2.49 6.36 -0.03
N VAL A 120 -1.48 6.87 -0.73
CA VAL A 120 -1.43 8.26 -1.17
C VAL A 120 -1.04 8.30 -2.64
N TYR A 121 -1.39 9.38 -3.33
CA TYR A 121 -0.96 9.59 -4.70
C TYR A 121 -0.41 10.98 -4.95
N VAL A 122 0.44 11.07 -5.97
CA VAL A 122 1.05 12.29 -6.47
C VAL A 122 0.66 12.42 -7.93
N ARG A 123 0.11 13.59 -8.28
CA ARG A 123 -0.33 13.93 -9.63
C ARG A 123 0.84 14.33 -10.53
N GLY A 124 0.90 13.74 -11.71
CA GLY A 124 1.81 14.11 -12.80
C GLY A 124 1.45 15.42 -13.47
N SER A 125 2.41 15.99 -14.19
CA SER A 125 2.29 17.26 -14.91
C SER A 125 1.17 17.26 -15.96
N ALA A 126 0.96 16.15 -16.65
CA ALA A 126 -0.09 15.98 -17.66
C ALA A 126 -1.38 15.34 -17.11
N ALA A 127 -1.41 14.92 -15.84
CA ALA A 127 -2.57 14.25 -15.26
C ALA A 127 -3.69 15.26 -14.94
N THR A 128 -4.93 14.87 -15.27
CA THR A 128 -6.12 15.72 -15.13
C THR A 128 -6.83 15.50 -13.79
N ASP A 129 -7.79 16.36 -13.45
CA ASP A 129 -8.65 16.17 -12.29
C ASP A 129 -9.47 14.88 -12.36
N ASP A 130 -9.88 14.47 -13.57
CA ASP A 130 -10.64 13.23 -13.76
C ASP A 130 -9.74 12.00 -13.55
N ASP A 131 -8.46 12.07 -13.93
CA ASP A 131 -7.48 11.02 -13.61
C ASP A 131 -7.29 10.85 -12.09
N CYS A 132 -7.30 11.97 -11.37
CA CYS A 132 -7.19 11.99 -9.92
C CYS A 132 -8.43 11.39 -9.25
N LYS A 133 -9.64 11.74 -9.72
CA LYS A 133 -10.90 11.13 -9.25
C LYS A 133 -10.92 9.62 -9.50
N VAL A 134 -10.53 9.18 -10.69
CA VAL A 134 -10.47 7.76 -11.04
C VAL A 134 -9.46 7.02 -10.16
N THR A 135 -8.26 7.57 -10.00
CA THR A 135 -7.23 6.98 -9.12
C THR A 135 -7.74 6.90 -7.68
N GLN A 136 -8.30 7.98 -7.15
CA GLN A 136 -8.80 8.02 -5.79
C GLN A 136 -9.91 6.99 -5.57
N ALA A 137 -10.87 6.87 -6.50
CA ALA A 137 -11.93 5.86 -6.43
C ALA A 137 -11.38 4.43 -6.42
N LEU A 138 -10.41 4.14 -7.29
CA LEU A 138 -9.76 2.82 -7.36
C LEU A 138 -9.10 2.47 -6.03
N PHE A 139 -8.27 3.35 -5.47
CA PHE A 139 -7.56 3.04 -4.23
C PHE A 139 -8.43 3.13 -2.97
N GLN A 140 -9.52 3.90 -2.98
CA GLN A 140 -10.52 3.88 -1.90
C GLN A 140 -11.29 2.56 -1.83
N ALA A 141 -11.40 1.80 -2.94
CA ALA A 141 -11.98 0.45 -2.91
C ALA A 141 -11.15 -0.56 -2.10
N VAL A 142 -9.87 -0.25 -1.85
CA VAL A 142 -8.95 -1.12 -1.09
C VAL A 142 -8.43 -0.47 0.19
N GLY A 143 -8.99 0.66 0.62
CA GLY A 143 -8.55 1.36 1.82
C GLY A 143 -8.81 2.86 1.77
N THR A 144 -7.84 3.66 2.24
CA THR A 144 -7.86 5.13 2.09
C THR A 144 -6.95 5.59 0.98
N CYS A 145 -7.25 6.74 0.37
CA CYS A 145 -6.42 7.36 -0.66
C CYS A 145 -6.52 8.88 -0.63
N GLU A 146 -5.37 9.55 -0.48
CA GLU A 146 -5.26 11.01 -0.42
C GLU A 146 -4.23 11.51 -1.44
N GLU A 147 -4.47 12.70 -2.00
CA GLU A 147 -3.49 13.41 -2.83
C GLU A 147 -2.48 14.14 -1.95
N VAL A 148 -1.18 14.02 -2.26
CA VAL A 148 -0.10 14.65 -1.50
C VAL A 148 0.99 15.19 -2.42
N PRO A 149 1.80 16.18 -1.98
CA PRO A 149 3.02 16.54 -2.68
C PRO A 149 4.06 15.41 -2.61
N GLU A 150 4.87 15.27 -3.66
CA GLU A 150 5.87 14.19 -3.75
C GLU A 150 6.90 14.23 -2.61
N THR A 151 7.17 15.41 -2.05
CA THR A 151 8.08 15.61 -0.91
C THR A 151 7.65 14.85 0.35
N MET A 152 6.38 14.45 0.45
CA MET A 152 5.86 13.65 1.58
C MET A 152 6.01 12.15 1.38
N MET A 153 6.43 11.66 0.21
CA MET A 153 6.46 10.23 -0.09
C MET A 153 7.43 9.45 0.80
N ASP A 154 8.59 10.03 1.17
CA ASP A 154 9.54 9.36 2.06
C ASP A 154 8.99 9.22 3.50
N PRO A 155 8.49 10.31 4.16
CA PRO A 155 7.80 10.17 5.44
C PRO A 155 6.62 9.20 5.41
N ILE A 156 5.80 9.25 4.36
CA ILE A 156 4.63 8.37 4.23
C ILE A 156 5.06 6.92 4.07
N THR A 157 6.12 6.66 3.31
CA THR A 157 6.69 5.30 3.17
C THR A 157 7.16 4.77 4.52
N ALA A 158 7.86 5.58 5.31
CA ALA A 158 8.31 5.19 6.64
C ALA A 158 7.14 4.96 7.62
N LEU A 159 6.05 5.72 7.48
CA LEU A 159 4.87 5.59 8.32
C LEU A 159 3.94 4.45 7.88
N SER A 160 3.28 4.57 6.72
CA SER A 160 2.23 3.64 6.27
C SER A 160 2.76 2.48 5.43
N GLY A 161 3.88 2.65 4.74
CA GLY A 161 4.55 1.59 3.99
C GLY A 161 5.18 0.55 4.92
N SER A 162 6.00 1.01 5.86
CA SER A 162 6.67 0.17 6.87
C SER A 162 5.82 -0.10 8.12
N GLY A 163 4.83 0.77 8.40
CA GLY A 163 3.93 0.69 9.56
C GLY A 163 3.34 -0.68 9.86
N PRO A 164 2.85 -1.45 8.86
CA PRO A 164 2.34 -2.79 9.09
C PRO A 164 3.34 -3.70 9.83
N ALA A 165 4.64 -3.59 9.57
CA ALA A 165 5.65 -4.38 10.27
C ALA A 165 5.71 -4.02 11.76
N TYR A 166 5.64 -2.73 12.10
CA TYR A 166 5.61 -2.28 13.49
C TYR A 166 4.35 -2.79 14.20
N VAL A 167 3.22 -2.79 13.49
CA VAL A 167 1.95 -3.32 13.99
C VAL A 167 2.00 -4.83 14.22
N PHE A 168 2.64 -5.60 13.34
CA PHE A 168 2.81 -7.04 13.54
C PHE A 168 3.63 -7.36 14.80
N VAL A 169 4.71 -6.62 15.04
CA VAL A 169 5.51 -6.76 16.27
C VAL A 169 4.67 -6.41 17.51
N MET A 170 3.82 -5.38 17.45
CA MET A 170 2.90 -5.07 18.55
C MET A 170 1.89 -6.19 18.81
N ILE A 171 1.30 -6.77 17.77
CA ILE A 171 0.36 -7.89 17.89
C ILE A 171 1.05 -9.10 18.53
N GLU A 172 2.27 -9.42 18.10
CA GLU A 172 3.08 -10.51 18.65
C GLU A 172 3.40 -10.28 20.13
N ALA A 173 3.87 -9.09 20.49
CA ALA A 173 4.19 -8.74 21.88
C ALA A 173 2.96 -8.78 22.81
N LEU A 174 1.79 -8.32 22.34
CA LEU A 174 0.53 -8.41 23.08
C LEU A 174 0.13 -9.87 23.29
N ALA A 175 0.23 -10.71 22.26
CA ALA A 175 -0.08 -12.13 22.35
C ALA A 175 0.88 -12.86 23.31
N ASP A 176 2.18 -12.56 23.27
CA ASP A 176 3.17 -13.10 24.20
C ASP A 176 2.86 -12.73 25.66
N GLY A 177 2.49 -11.48 25.92
CA GLY A 177 2.06 -11.03 27.24
C GLY A 177 0.84 -11.80 27.75
N ALA A 178 -0.17 -11.96 26.89
CA ALA A 178 -1.37 -12.75 27.19
C ALA A 178 -1.05 -14.22 27.50
N VAL A 179 -0.16 -14.85 26.74
CA VAL A 179 0.27 -16.25 26.97
C VAL A 179 1.00 -16.40 28.30
N ARG A 180 1.83 -15.43 28.69
CA ARG A 180 2.47 -15.42 30.02
C ARG A 180 1.47 -15.36 31.17
N MET A 181 0.26 -14.81 30.92
CA MET A 181 -0.85 -14.82 31.88
C MET A 181 -1.75 -16.05 31.76
N GLY A 182 -1.39 -17.04 30.94
CA GLY A 182 -2.08 -18.33 30.84
C GLY A 182 -3.06 -18.47 29.68
N LEU A 183 -3.15 -17.51 28.76
CA LEU A 183 -4.00 -17.66 27.57
C LEU A 183 -3.39 -18.66 26.57
N PRO A 184 -4.22 -19.50 25.91
CA PRO A 184 -3.78 -20.27 24.76
C PRO A 184 -3.28 -19.35 23.63
N ARG A 185 -2.18 -19.74 22.99
CA ARG A 185 -1.49 -18.95 21.96
C ARG A 185 -2.40 -18.49 20.81
N ASP A 186 -3.23 -19.40 20.30
CA ASP A 186 -4.19 -19.08 19.22
C ASP A 186 -5.19 -17.99 19.64
N LEU A 187 -5.79 -18.15 20.82
CA LEU A 187 -6.73 -17.17 21.35
C LEU A 187 -6.05 -15.82 21.59
N ALA A 188 -4.83 -15.82 22.11
CA ALA A 188 -4.04 -14.61 22.33
C ALA A 188 -3.80 -13.83 21.02
N TYR A 189 -3.42 -14.50 19.94
CA TYR A 189 -3.23 -13.85 18.64
C TYR A 189 -4.54 -13.28 18.07
N ARG A 190 -5.64 -14.04 18.15
CA ARG A 190 -6.95 -13.55 17.69
C ARG A 190 -7.42 -12.31 18.47
N LEU A 191 -7.27 -12.31 19.79
CA LEU A 191 -7.64 -11.17 20.62
C LEU A 191 -6.71 -9.97 20.40
N ALA A 192 -5.39 -10.18 20.29
CA ALA A 192 -4.42 -9.11 20.07
C ALA A 192 -4.64 -8.42 18.71
N SER A 193 -4.76 -9.19 17.63
CA SER A 193 -5.04 -8.67 16.28
C SER A 193 -6.37 -7.91 16.22
N GLN A 194 -7.44 -8.44 16.82
CA GLN A 194 -8.74 -7.76 16.88
C GLN A 194 -8.68 -6.46 17.71
N THR A 195 -7.92 -6.46 18.81
CA THR A 195 -7.73 -5.28 19.67
C THR A 195 -7.06 -4.15 18.89
N VAL A 196 -6.00 -4.46 18.14
CA VAL A 196 -5.31 -3.49 17.28
C VAL A 196 -6.23 -2.97 16.18
N LEU A 197 -6.94 -3.86 15.47
CA LEU A 197 -7.89 -3.49 14.41
C LEU A 197 -8.97 -2.54 14.95
N GLY A 198 -9.62 -2.91 16.06
CA GLY A 198 -10.66 -2.11 16.68
C GLY A 198 -10.16 -0.75 17.15
N SER A 199 -8.95 -0.68 17.70
CA SER A 199 -8.35 0.58 18.17
C SER A 199 -8.08 1.55 17.03
N GLY A 200 -7.50 1.07 15.92
CA GLY A 200 -7.27 1.89 14.73
C GLY A 200 -8.59 2.37 14.10
N LYS A 201 -9.59 1.49 14.04
CA LYS A 201 -10.93 1.82 13.54
C LYS A 201 -11.61 2.89 14.39
N LEU A 202 -11.53 2.79 15.72
CA LEU A 202 -12.10 3.76 16.65
C LEU A 202 -11.51 5.16 16.45
N VAL A 203 -10.19 5.28 16.29
CA VAL A 203 -9.52 6.55 15.97
C VAL A 203 -10.03 7.11 14.65
N ARG A 204 -10.07 6.28 13.59
CA ARG A 204 -10.43 6.73 12.25
C ARG A 204 -11.88 7.16 12.10
N GLU A 205 -12.81 6.40 12.67
CA GLU A 205 -14.25 6.64 12.51
C GLU A 205 -14.79 7.72 13.43
N THR A 206 -14.21 7.87 14.63
CA THR A 206 -14.69 8.89 15.58
C THR A 206 -13.98 10.23 15.42
N GLY A 207 -12.79 10.25 14.81
CA GLY A 207 -11.95 11.46 14.72
C GLY A 207 -11.45 11.97 16.08
N ARG A 208 -11.65 11.21 17.16
CA ARG A 208 -11.28 11.60 18.52
C ARG A 208 -9.77 11.49 18.70
N HIS A 209 -9.22 12.41 19.48
CA HIS A 209 -7.79 12.40 19.79
C HIS A 209 -7.39 11.06 20.46
N PRO A 210 -6.31 10.38 20.02
CA PRO A 210 -5.90 9.09 20.60
C PRO A 210 -5.65 9.16 22.12
N GLY A 211 -5.16 10.29 22.62
CA GLY A 211 -4.99 10.53 24.06
C GLY A 211 -6.32 10.45 24.84
N GLN A 212 -7.40 10.98 24.26
CA GLN A 212 -8.73 10.89 24.87
C GLN A 212 -9.26 9.45 24.85
N LEU A 213 -9.12 8.74 23.72
CA LEU A 213 -9.55 7.34 23.62
C LEU A 213 -8.79 6.43 24.59
N LYS A 214 -7.50 6.72 24.82
CA LYS A 214 -6.68 6.07 25.85
C LYS A 214 -7.24 6.34 27.25
N ASP A 215 -7.58 7.59 27.56
CA ASP A 215 -8.10 7.97 28.88
C ASP A 215 -9.48 7.34 29.16
N ASP A 216 -10.35 7.25 28.15
CA ASP A 216 -11.68 6.62 28.28
C ASP A 216 -11.64 5.15 28.72
N VAL A 217 -10.58 4.41 28.36
CA VAL A 217 -10.41 2.98 28.70
C VAL A 217 -9.49 2.78 29.90
N THR A 218 -9.10 3.87 30.58
CA THR A 218 -8.18 3.85 31.72
C THR A 218 -8.92 4.21 33.01
N SER A 219 -9.35 3.18 33.75
CA SER A 219 -9.92 3.38 35.08
C SER A 219 -8.83 3.66 36.14
N PRO A 220 -9.11 4.50 37.15
CA PRO A 220 -8.18 4.74 38.26
C PRO A 220 -7.77 3.42 38.94
N ALA A 221 -6.46 3.22 39.13
CA ALA A 221 -5.86 1.99 39.68
C ALA A 221 -6.21 0.69 38.93
N GLY A 222 -6.72 0.78 37.70
CA GLY A 222 -7.06 -0.37 36.86
C GLY A 222 -5.85 -1.02 36.18
N SER A 223 -6.06 -2.19 35.58
CA SER A 223 -5.04 -2.93 34.82
C SER A 223 -4.50 -2.12 33.63
N THR A 224 -5.35 -1.35 32.95
CA THR A 224 -4.93 -0.43 31.87
C THR A 224 -3.92 0.60 32.37
N ALA A 225 -4.19 1.24 33.51
CA ALA A 225 -3.30 2.24 34.10
C ALA A 225 -1.94 1.64 34.47
N ALA A 226 -1.93 0.45 35.08
CA ALA A 226 -0.69 -0.26 35.40
C ALA A 226 0.12 -0.62 34.14
N GLY A 227 -0.56 -1.13 33.10
CA GLY A 227 0.07 -1.47 31.82
C GLY A 227 0.68 -0.26 31.11
N LEU A 228 -0.06 0.85 31.03
CA LEU A 228 0.43 2.12 30.47
C LEU A 228 1.63 2.67 31.25
N SER A 229 1.57 2.64 32.58
CA SER A 229 2.69 3.08 33.42
C SER A 229 3.97 2.29 33.12
N HIS A 230 3.88 0.98 32.92
CA HIS A 230 5.04 0.16 32.57
C HIS A 230 5.55 0.45 31.16
N LEU A 231 4.64 0.66 30.20
CA LEU A 231 4.98 0.99 28.82
C LEU A 231 5.78 2.32 28.75
N GLU A 232 5.32 3.35 29.45
CA GLU A 232 5.99 4.66 29.54
C GLU A 232 7.38 4.54 30.19
N GLN A 233 7.48 3.85 31.33
CA GLN A 233 8.75 3.66 32.05
C GLN A 233 9.80 2.91 31.21
N SER A 234 9.35 1.99 30.35
CA SER A 234 10.25 1.21 29.50
C SER A 234 10.86 2.02 28.35
N GLY A 235 10.29 3.19 28.01
CA GLY A 235 10.71 4.00 26.86
C GLY A 235 10.52 3.33 25.50
N LYS A 236 9.92 2.13 25.43
CA LYS A 236 9.82 1.32 24.21
C LYS A 236 9.01 1.99 23.10
N MET A 237 8.02 2.82 23.45
CA MET A 237 7.25 3.57 22.44
C MET A 237 8.10 4.64 21.74
N ASN A 238 9.14 5.17 22.39
CA ASN A 238 10.06 6.12 21.77
C ASN A 238 10.87 5.46 20.65
N ALA A 239 11.07 4.13 20.69
CA ALA A 239 11.76 3.41 19.62
C ALA A 239 10.96 3.41 18.30
N ILE A 240 9.63 3.46 18.36
CA ILE A 240 8.75 3.52 17.17
C ILE A 240 8.82 4.91 16.51
N VAL A 241 9.19 5.96 17.26
CA VAL A 241 9.32 7.34 16.75
C VAL A 241 10.52 7.50 15.80
N TYR A 242 11.52 6.62 15.88
CA TYR A 242 12.71 6.65 15.00
C TYR A 242 12.43 6.06 13.60
N MET A 243 11.41 6.59 12.93
CA MET A 243 11.15 6.33 11.52
C MET A 243 12.26 6.96 10.68
N SER A 244 12.97 6.16 9.88
CA SER A 244 14.05 6.64 9.01
C SER A 244 13.57 6.85 7.58
N LYS A 245 14.17 7.82 6.88
CA LYS A 245 13.96 8.01 5.44
C LYS A 245 14.43 6.77 4.70
N GLN A 246 13.76 6.46 3.59
CA GLN A 246 14.24 5.44 2.66
C GLN A 246 15.66 5.79 2.23
N GLN A 247 16.59 4.83 2.34
CA GLN A 247 17.93 5.02 1.80
C GLN A 247 17.84 5.09 0.26
N PRO A 248 18.67 5.93 -0.39
CA PRO A 248 18.69 6.00 -1.84
C PRO A 248 18.92 4.60 -2.42
N ARG A 249 18.21 4.27 -3.52
CA ARG A 249 18.35 3.00 -4.22
C ARG A 249 19.84 2.77 -4.52
N CYS A 250 20.38 1.62 -4.12
CA CYS A 250 21.72 1.23 -4.55
C CYS A 250 21.65 0.98 -6.05
N THR A 251 22.30 1.85 -6.84
CA THR A 251 22.35 1.75 -8.30
C THR A 251 23.43 0.78 -8.78
N ASP A 252 24.06 0.05 -7.85
CA ASP A 252 25.12 -0.91 -8.13
C ASP A 252 24.50 -2.29 -8.44
N PRO A 253 24.54 -2.74 -9.71
CA PRO A 253 23.94 -4.02 -10.11
C PRO A 253 24.60 -5.24 -9.44
N ASP A 254 25.79 -5.10 -8.85
CA ASP A 254 26.51 -6.19 -8.17
C ASP A 254 26.14 -6.35 -6.68
N ARG A 255 25.22 -5.52 -6.16
CA ARG A 255 24.75 -5.55 -4.76
C ARG A 255 23.24 -5.77 -4.59
N ALA A 256 22.51 -6.04 -5.67
CA ALA A 256 21.05 -6.25 -5.68
C ALA A 256 20.64 -7.73 -5.65
#